data_AF-A0A2G9WQ88-F1
#
_entry.id   AF-A0A2G9WQ88-F1
#
_cell.length_a   1.000
_cell.length_b   1.000
_cell.length_c   1.000
_cell.angle_alpha   90.00
_cell.angle_beta   90.00
_cell.angle_gamma   90.00
#
_symmetry.space_group_name_H-M   'P 1'
#
loop_
_entity.id
_entity.type
_entity.pdbx_description
1 polymer ?
#
loop_
_entity_poly.entity_id
_entity_poly.type
_entity_poly.pdbx_seq_one_letter_code
_entity_poly.pdbx_strand_id
1 'polypeptide(L)'
;MSDVWCDSLFVAVGMAPDLPMMQQSGIVGIVGERTALSSCHRLEEFLERVGGRYQPLTGPSAGKLLHLTAEERWACSITTMMAIDETKAERVAAVAEDRRQRDRERKRRTRAGTVKKQRALYEAESLSNKRPWEELGISRRTWYRLGKPDPAAAEQVGTSMSALSI
;
A
#
# COMPACT_ATOMS: atom_id res chain seq x y z
N MET A 1 -13.46 -6.02 20.26
CA MET A 1 -12.35 -5.52 19.42
C MET A 1 -11.30 -6.61 19.36
N SER A 2 -10.95 -7.24 18.26
CA SER A 2 -11.48 -7.31 16.89
C SER A 2 -10.49 -8.22 16.18
N ASP A 3 -10.75 -9.52 16.16
CA ASP A 3 -10.03 -10.48 15.31
C ASP A 3 -11.03 -11.07 14.34
N VAL A 4 -11.30 -10.30 13.30
CA VAL A 4 -11.93 -10.74 12.07
C VAL A 4 -10.77 -10.89 11.08
N TRP A 5 -10.85 -11.85 10.17
CA TRP A 5 -9.86 -12.26 9.15
C TRP A 5 -9.19 -13.62 9.44
N CYS A 6 -10.01 -14.65 9.59
CA CYS A 6 -9.65 -15.99 9.11
C CYS A 6 -10.94 -16.75 8.78
N ASP A 7 -11.58 -16.40 7.66
CA ASP A 7 -12.45 -17.31 6.91
C ASP A 7 -13.03 -16.59 5.69
N SER A 8 -12.51 -16.93 4.51
CA SER A 8 -13.25 -16.79 3.26
C SER A 8 -12.72 -17.80 2.26
N LEU A 9 -13.47 -18.89 2.20
CA LEU A 9 -13.81 -19.69 1.02
C LEU A 9 -13.00 -19.39 -0.25
N PHE A 10 -12.27 -20.39 -0.72
CA PHE A 10 -12.23 -20.66 -2.16
C PHE A 10 -12.33 -22.17 -2.40
N VAL A 11 -13.56 -22.68 -2.39
CA VAL A 11 -13.91 -23.93 -3.06
C VAL A 11 -14.82 -23.56 -4.22
N ALA A 12 -14.26 -23.56 -5.43
CA ALA A 12 -15.01 -23.60 -6.68
C ALA A 12 -14.32 -24.61 -7.60
N VAL A 13 -15.09 -25.62 -7.96
CA VAL A 13 -14.81 -26.75 -8.86
C VAL A 13 -14.58 -26.26 -10.29
N GLY A 14 -13.64 -26.87 -11.03
CA GLY A 14 -13.54 -26.71 -12.48
C GLY A 14 -12.37 -27.46 -13.10
N MET A 15 -12.67 -28.57 -13.78
CA MET A 15 -11.75 -29.45 -14.52
C MET A 15 -10.88 -28.73 -15.56
N ALA A 16 -9.59 -29.05 -15.58
CA ALA A 16 -8.75 -29.07 -16.78
C ALA A 16 -7.65 -30.13 -16.60
N PRO A 17 -7.59 -31.20 -17.43
CA PRO A 17 -6.47 -32.12 -17.45
C PRO A 17 -5.36 -31.59 -18.38
N ASP A 18 -4.14 -32.02 -18.09
CA ASP A 18 -2.90 -31.82 -18.87
C ASP A 18 -2.23 -30.45 -18.86
N LEU A 19 -1.48 -30.20 -17.77
CA LEU A 19 -0.20 -29.49 -17.84
C LEU A 19 0.89 -30.31 -17.13
N PRO A 20 2.08 -30.47 -17.73
CA PRO A 20 3.12 -31.36 -17.22
C PRO A 20 3.75 -30.81 -15.93
N MET A 21 3.64 -31.61 -14.87
CA MET A 21 4.57 -31.80 -13.75
C MET A 21 5.80 -30.87 -13.73
N MET A 22 5.59 -29.62 -13.33
CA MET A 22 6.67 -28.79 -12.81
C MET A 22 6.85 -29.18 -11.35
N GLN A 23 7.82 -30.05 -11.09
CA GLN A 23 8.23 -30.43 -9.74
C GLN A 23 8.52 -29.17 -8.92
N GLN A 24 7.58 -28.80 -8.04
CA GLN A 24 7.91 -27.96 -6.90
C GLN A 24 8.81 -28.82 -6.01
N SER A 25 10.10 -28.51 -6.01
CA SER A 25 11.09 -29.07 -5.11
C SER A 25 10.83 -28.58 -3.69
N GLY A 26 9.76 -29.09 -3.07
CA GLY A 26 9.53 -29.03 -1.64
C GLY A 26 10.22 -30.20 -0.96
N ILE A 27 11.54 -30.16 -0.83
CA ILE A 27 12.24 -31.06 0.09
C ILE A 27 12.08 -30.47 1.49
N VAL A 28 10.98 -30.79 2.16
CA VAL A 28 11.03 -30.95 3.63
C VAL A 28 11.22 -32.44 3.84
N GLY A 29 12.46 -32.90 3.70
CA GLY A 29 12.79 -34.28 4.03
C GLY A 29 12.45 -34.52 5.50
N ILE A 30 11.69 -35.57 5.78
CA ILE A 30 11.52 -36.08 7.15
C ILE A 30 12.94 -36.43 7.64
N VAL A 31 13.49 -35.59 8.51
CA VAL A 31 14.78 -35.86 9.13
C VAL A 31 14.60 -37.11 9.98
N GLY A 32 15.32 -38.19 9.65
CA GLY A 32 15.26 -39.42 10.43
C GLY A 32 15.58 -39.15 11.90
N GLU A 33 14.89 -39.84 12.81
CA GLU A 33 14.95 -39.63 14.26
C GLU A 33 16.39 -39.54 14.81
N ARG A 34 17.28 -40.42 14.34
CA ARG A 34 18.71 -40.39 14.71
C ARG A 34 19.43 -39.10 14.32
N THR A 35 19.10 -38.54 13.16
CA THR A 35 19.69 -37.28 12.67
C THR A 35 19.12 -36.09 13.43
N ALA A 36 17.84 -36.13 13.78
CA ALA A 36 17.20 -35.12 14.62
C ALA A 36 17.82 -35.11 16.02
N LEU A 37 17.89 -36.26 16.69
CA LEU A 37 18.53 -36.43 18.00
C LEU A 37 20.02 -36.03 17.99
N SER A 38 20.77 -36.44 16.96
CA SER A 38 22.19 -36.03 16.83
C SER A 38 22.35 -34.52 16.66
N SER A 39 21.39 -33.86 16.00
CA SER A 39 21.40 -32.40 15.86
C SER A 39 21.01 -31.70 17.16
N CYS A 40 20.02 -32.21 17.88
CA CYS A 40 19.64 -31.72 19.21
C CYS A 40 20.80 -31.82 20.19
N HIS A 41 21.46 -32.97 20.29
CA HIS A 41 22.64 -33.13 21.16
C HIS A 41 23.80 -32.23 20.76
N ARG A 42 24.04 -32.01 19.46
CA ARG A 42 25.05 -31.04 19.01
C ARG A 42 24.72 -29.60 19.41
N LEU A 43 23.45 -29.24 19.39
CA LEU A 43 22.99 -27.92 19.86
C LEU A 43 23.11 -27.81 21.38
N GLU A 44 22.72 -28.84 22.13
CA GLU A 44 22.90 -28.91 23.59
C GLU A 44 24.37 -28.77 23.97
N GLU A 45 25.25 -29.59 23.40
CA GLU A 45 26.70 -29.53 23.64
C GLU A 45 27.29 -28.16 23.26
N PHE A 46 26.86 -27.59 22.14
CA PHE A 46 27.28 -26.24 21.73
C PHE A 46 26.83 -25.19 22.75
N LEU A 47 25.57 -25.23 23.19
CA LEU A 47 25.01 -24.29 24.16
C LEU A 47 25.61 -24.45 25.55
N GLU A 48 25.89 -25.68 25.98
CA GLU A 48 26.59 -25.99 27.24
C GLU A 48 28.03 -25.48 27.20
N ARG A 49 28.75 -25.73 26.11
CA ARG A 49 30.15 -25.28 25.92
C ARG A 49 30.25 -23.76 25.90
N VAL A 50 29.36 -23.08 25.18
CA VAL A 50 29.34 -21.62 25.09
C VAL A 50 28.82 -21.01 26.41
N GLY A 51 27.99 -21.75 27.15
CA GLY A 51 27.15 -21.24 28.22
C GLY A 51 26.16 -20.21 27.67
N GLY A 52 25.30 -19.61 28.51
CA GLY A 52 24.32 -18.57 28.12
C GLY A 52 24.89 -17.25 27.52
N ARG A 53 26.09 -17.29 26.93
CA ARG A 53 26.84 -16.21 26.31
C ARG A 53 26.71 -16.17 24.79
N TYR A 54 25.81 -16.95 24.19
CA TYR A 54 25.50 -16.77 22.78
C TYR A 54 24.88 -15.38 22.56
N GLN A 55 25.62 -14.52 21.85
CA GLN A 55 25.15 -13.22 21.41
C GLN A 55 25.10 -13.25 19.88
N PRO A 56 23.92 -13.14 19.25
CA PRO A 56 23.82 -13.12 17.81
C PRO A 56 24.60 -11.94 17.24
N LEU A 57 25.21 -12.13 16.06
CA LEU A 57 25.93 -11.06 15.38
C LEU A 57 24.99 -9.88 15.12
N THR A 58 25.44 -8.69 15.53
CA THR A 58 24.70 -7.47 15.19
C THR A 58 24.81 -7.19 13.70
N GLY A 59 23.80 -6.54 13.12
CA GLY A 59 23.83 -6.14 11.70
C GLY A 59 25.09 -5.38 11.26
N PRO A 60 25.62 -4.44 12.08
CA PRO A 60 26.92 -3.81 11.83
C PRO A 60 28.10 -4.79 11.88
N SER A 61 28.14 -5.71 12.84
CA SER A 61 29.20 -6.70 12.95
C SER A 61 29.20 -7.66 11.76
N ALA A 62 28.01 -8.13 11.36
CA ALA A 62 27.84 -9.00 10.21
C ALA A 62 28.28 -8.32 8.91
N GLY A 63 27.89 -7.06 8.70
CA GLY A 63 28.32 -6.28 7.53
C GLY A 63 29.83 -6.05 7.46
N LYS A 64 30.47 -5.76 8.60
CA LYS A 64 31.94 -5.65 8.69
C LYS A 64 32.66 -6.96 8.36
N LEU A 65 32.18 -8.09 8.90
CA LEU A 65 32.77 -9.41 8.64
C LEU A 65 32.69 -9.80 7.16
N LEU A 66 31.60 -9.40 6.49
CA LEU A 66 31.37 -9.69 5.08
C LEU A 66 31.95 -8.63 4.12
N HIS A 67 32.56 -7.57 4.64
CA HIS A 67 33.00 -6.41 3.85
C HIS A 67 31.90 -5.83 2.95
N LEU A 68 30.66 -5.84 3.44
CA LEU A 68 29.49 -5.45 2.66
C LEU A 68 29.54 -3.96 2.32
N THR A 69 29.53 -3.63 1.03
CA THR A 69 29.44 -2.24 0.55
C THR A 69 27.99 -1.78 0.44
N ALA A 70 27.78 -0.47 0.41
CA ALA A 70 26.45 0.11 0.24
C ALA A 70 25.85 -0.30 -1.09
N GLU A 71 26.66 -0.32 -2.16
CA GLU A 71 26.25 -0.74 -3.50
C GLU A 71 25.70 -2.18 -3.51
N GLU A 72 26.46 -3.14 -2.97
CA GLU A 72 26.03 -4.53 -2.87
C GLU A 72 24.77 -4.69 -2.01
N ARG A 73 24.68 -3.92 -0.92
CA ARG A 73 23.51 -3.90 -0.05
C ARG A 73 22.25 -3.47 -0.82
N TRP A 74 22.36 -2.45 -1.69
CA TRP A 74 21.25 -2.00 -2.54
C TRP A 74 20.95 -2.99 -3.66
N ALA A 75 21.97 -3.50 -4.35
CA ALA A 75 21.83 -4.48 -5.43
C ALA A 75 21.13 -5.77 -4.96
N CYS A 76 21.49 -6.25 -3.77
CA CYS A 76 20.92 -7.45 -3.16
C CYS A 76 19.68 -7.18 -2.30
N SER A 77 19.22 -5.91 -2.20
CA SER A 77 18.08 -5.51 -1.36
C SER A 77 18.20 -5.95 0.12
N ILE A 78 19.41 -5.92 0.67
CA ILE A 78 19.70 -6.35 2.04
C ILE A 78 19.25 -5.25 3.02
N THR A 79 18.37 -5.62 3.96
CA THR A 79 17.87 -4.70 4.99
C THR A 79 18.48 -4.93 6.37
N THR A 80 18.96 -6.14 6.63
CA THR A 80 19.37 -6.64 7.96
C THR A 80 20.81 -6.29 8.34
N MET A 81 21.71 -6.22 7.36
CA MET A 81 23.13 -5.93 7.56
C MET A 81 23.46 -4.51 7.09
N MET A 82 24.42 -3.88 7.78
CA MET A 82 24.82 -2.49 7.51
C MET A 82 26.10 -2.48 6.68
N ALA A 83 26.21 -1.57 5.72
CA ALA A 83 27.40 -1.47 4.91
C ALA A 83 28.56 -0.78 5.66
N ILE A 84 29.80 -1.06 5.25
CA ILE A 84 31.01 -0.59 5.92
C ILE A 84 31.44 0.83 5.49
N ASP A 85 31.02 1.25 4.31
CA ASP A 85 31.45 2.44 3.57
C ASP A 85 30.45 3.60 3.67
N GLU A 86 29.30 3.39 4.29
CA GLU A 86 28.31 4.44 4.56
C GLU A 86 28.17 4.72 6.05
N THR A 87 28.02 6.00 6.39
CA THR A 87 27.59 6.40 7.72
C THR A 87 26.08 6.21 7.89
N LYS A 88 25.62 6.18 9.14
CA LYS A 88 24.18 6.17 9.44
C LYS A 88 23.44 7.36 8.80
N ALA A 89 24.08 8.52 8.72
CA ALA A 89 23.47 9.73 8.17
C ALA A 89 23.30 9.62 6.65
N GLU A 90 24.33 9.18 5.93
CA GLU A 90 24.29 8.98 4.48
C GLU A 90 23.24 7.94 4.10
N ARG A 91 23.16 6.82 4.84
CA ARG A 91 22.13 5.81 4.62
C ARG A 91 20.71 6.37 4.75
N VAL A 92 20.46 7.15 5.81
CA VAL A 92 19.14 7.77 6.04
C VAL A 92 18.81 8.76 4.92
N ALA A 93 19.80 9.54 4.46
CA ALA A 93 19.65 10.46 3.34
C ALA A 93 19.35 9.72 2.03
N ALA A 94 20.05 8.62 1.74
CA ALA A 94 19.85 7.80 0.55
C ALA A 94 18.43 7.18 0.53
N VAL A 95 17.98 6.60 1.65
CA VAL A 95 16.61 6.08 1.78
C VAL A 95 15.56 7.18 1.61
N ALA A 96 15.82 8.37 2.16
CA ALA A 96 14.93 9.51 2.00
C ALA A 96 14.83 9.96 0.54
N GLU A 97 15.95 10.02 -0.19
CA GLU A 97 15.93 10.42 -1.60
C GLU A 97 15.27 9.37 -2.50
N ASP A 98 15.55 8.08 -2.31
CA ASP A 98 14.86 7.00 -3.02
C ASP A 98 13.33 7.08 -2.81
N ARG A 99 12.89 7.30 -1.57
CA ARG A 99 11.46 7.49 -1.27
C ARG A 99 10.88 8.71 -2.00
N ARG A 100 11.61 9.83 -2.04
CA ARG A 100 11.17 11.03 -2.79
C ARG A 100 11.09 10.75 -4.28
N GLN A 101 12.06 10.06 -4.85
CA GLN A 101 12.08 9.71 -6.26
C GLN A 101 10.89 8.81 -6.62
N ARG A 102 10.61 7.78 -5.81
CA ARG A 102 9.44 6.92 -5.99
C ARG A 102 8.11 7.68 -5.85
N ASP A 103 8.01 8.63 -4.92
CA ASP A 103 6.82 9.48 -4.81
C ASP A 103 6.64 10.39 -6.04
N ARG A 104 7.72 11.01 -6.54
CA ARG A 104 7.69 11.82 -7.77
C ARG A 104 7.21 10.99 -8.95
N GLU A 105 7.75 9.79 -9.13
CA GLU A 105 7.38 8.87 -10.22
C GLU A 105 5.93 8.38 -10.06
N ARG A 106 5.49 8.06 -8.85
CA ARG A 106 4.08 7.73 -8.56
C ARG A 106 3.16 8.87 -8.99
N LYS A 107 3.44 10.10 -8.54
CA LYS A 107 2.65 11.28 -8.92
C LYS A 107 2.66 11.53 -10.43
N ARG A 108 3.80 11.31 -11.09
CA ARG A 108 3.92 11.41 -12.56
C ARG A 108 3.03 10.39 -13.25
N ARG A 109 3.06 9.12 -12.84
CA ARG A 109 2.18 8.06 -13.37
C ARG A 109 0.72 8.37 -13.14
N THR A 110 0.34 8.82 -11.93
CA THR A 110 -1.03 9.26 -11.65
C THR A 110 -1.46 10.37 -12.60
N ARG A 111 -0.64 11.41 -12.78
CA ARG A 111 -0.95 12.53 -13.69
C ARG A 111 -1.03 12.11 -15.17
N ALA A 112 -0.22 11.14 -15.59
CA ALA A 112 -0.24 10.60 -16.95
C ALA A 112 -1.47 9.70 -17.20
N GLY A 113 -1.90 8.94 -16.18
CA GLY A 113 -3.07 8.08 -16.25
C GLY A 113 -4.41 8.80 -16.04
N THR A 114 -4.41 9.98 -15.42
CA THR A 114 -5.59 10.83 -15.32
C THR A 114 -5.82 11.57 -16.63
N VAL A 115 -6.87 11.22 -17.37
CA VAL A 115 -7.38 12.05 -18.46
C VAL A 115 -7.78 13.40 -17.86
N LYS A 116 -7.00 14.45 -18.13
CA LYS A 116 -7.37 15.81 -17.74
C LYS A 116 -8.65 16.15 -18.51
N LYS A 117 -9.77 16.37 -17.82
CA LYS A 117 -10.99 16.87 -18.47
C LYS A 117 -10.62 18.13 -19.26
N GLN A 118 -10.97 18.15 -20.55
CA GLN A 118 -10.76 19.33 -21.38
C GLN A 118 -11.45 20.53 -20.74
N ARG A 119 -10.81 21.69 -20.78
CA ARG A 119 -11.31 22.90 -20.14
C ARG A 119 -12.75 23.23 -20.55
N ALA A 120 -13.08 23.06 -21.82
CA ALA A 120 -14.42 23.26 -22.35
C ALA A 120 -15.47 22.34 -21.69
N LEU A 121 -15.14 21.06 -21.44
CA LEU A 121 -16.03 20.11 -20.77
C LEU A 121 -16.23 20.47 -19.29
N TYR A 122 -15.16 20.89 -18.60
CA TYR A 122 -15.24 21.37 -17.22
C TYR A 122 -16.12 22.62 -17.10
N GLU A 123 -15.92 23.59 -18.00
CA GLU A 123 -16.69 24.83 -18.02
C GLU A 123 -18.16 24.56 -18.35
N ALA A 124 -18.45 23.67 -19.31
CA ALA A 124 -19.83 23.25 -19.64
C ALA A 124 -20.53 22.54 -18.47
N GLU A 125 -19.81 21.72 -17.69
CA GLU A 125 -20.35 21.06 -16.50
C GLU A 125 -20.52 22.01 -15.30
N SER A 126 -19.93 23.21 -15.35
CA SER A 126 -19.92 24.13 -14.21
C SER A 126 -21.32 24.63 -13.85
N LEU A 127 -21.58 24.75 -12.55
CA LEU A 127 -22.86 25.26 -12.02
C LEU A 127 -23.16 26.69 -12.51
N SER A 128 -22.12 27.45 -12.90
CA SER A 128 -22.29 28.79 -13.46
C SER A 128 -22.81 28.80 -14.90
N ASN A 129 -22.54 27.75 -15.67
CA ASN A 129 -23.06 27.59 -17.03
C ASN A 129 -24.40 26.85 -17.04
N LYS A 130 -24.56 25.82 -16.17
CA LYS A 130 -25.84 25.11 -16.03
C LYS A 130 -26.96 25.95 -15.42
N ARG A 131 -26.60 26.99 -14.64
CA ARG A 131 -27.53 27.97 -14.06
C ARG A 131 -28.82 27.35 -13.48
N PRO A 132 -28.71 26.33 -12.60
CA PRO A 132 -29.87 25.60 -12.09
C PRO A 132 -30.88 26.48 -11.33
N TRP A 133 -30.45 27.66 -10.86
CA TRP A 133 -31.33 28.63 -10.24
C TRP A 133 -32.33 29.28 -11.22
N GLU A 134 -31.98 29.37 -12.52
CA GLU A 134 -32.90 29.88 -13.56
C GLU A 134 -34.04 28.86 -13.78
N GLU A 135 -33.73 27.57 -13.82
CA GLU A 135 -34.72 26.48 -13.92
C GLU A 135 -35.65 26.45 -12.72
N LEU A 136 -35.14 26.80 -11.54
CA LEU A 136 -35.91 26.87 -10.30
C LEU A 136 -36.68 28.18 -10.11
N GLY A 137 -36.54 29.15 -11.02
CA GLY A 137 -37.18 30.47 -10.91
C GLY A 137 -36.72 31.29 -9.70
N ILE A 138 -35.57 30.96 -9.09
CA ILE A 138 -35.02 31.67 -7.92
C ILE A 138 -33.73 32.42 -8.26
N SER A 139 -33.42 33.46 -7.49
CA SER A 139 -32.16 34.17 -7.69
C SER A 139 -30.95 33.27 -7.35
N ARG A 140 -29.85 33.42 -8.09
CA ARG A 140 -28.57 32.75 -7.81
C ARG A 140 -28.15 32.87 -6.34
N ARG A 141 -28.31 34.05 -5.75
CA ARG A 141 -27.95 34.33 -4.35
C ARG A 141 -28.80 33.51 -3.38
N THR A 142 -30.09 33.39 -3.66
CA THR A 142 -31.03 32.58 -2.89
C THR A 142 -30.68 31.10 -2.99
N TRP A 143 -30.35 30.61 -4.19
CA TRP A 143 -29.97 29.20 -4.41
C TRP A 143 -28.72 28.78 -3.61
N TYR A 144 -27.67 29.60 -3.58
CA TYR A 144 -26.49 29.33 -2.74
C TYR A 144 -26.82 29.39 -1.23
N ARG A 145 -27.70 30.31 -0.80
CA ARG A 145 -28.10 30.44 0.61
C ARG A 145 -28.93 29.25 1.09
N LEU A 146 -29.74 28.66 0.20
CA LEU A 146 -30.56 27.47 0.47
C LEU A 146 -29.76 26.15 0.38
N GLY A 147 -28.46 26.20 0.12
CA GLY A 147 -27.62 24.99 0.13
C GLY A 147 -27.67 24.17 -1.16
N LYS A 148 -28.00 24.80 -2.31
CA LYS A 148 -28.10 24.16 -3.63
C LYS A 148 -29.20 23.09 -3.69
N PRO A 149 -30.47 23.48 -3.46
CA PRO A 149 -31.57 22.55 -3.62
C PRO A 149 -31.58 21.98 -5.04
N ASP A 150 -31.76 20.66 -5.13
CA ASP A 150 -31.94 19.98 -6.41
C ASP A 150 -33.26 20.43 -7.03
N PRO A 151 -33.33 20.54 -8.38
CA PRO A 151 -34.51 21.04 -9.06
C PRO A 151 -35.79 20.24 -8.73
N ALA A 152 -35.64 18.92 -8.55
CA ALA A 152 -36.73 18.02 -8.15
C ALA A 152 -37.25 18.25 -6.71
N ALA A 153 -36.45 18.85 -5.82
CA ALA A 153 -36.84 19.13 -4.45
C ALA A 153 -37.46 20.52 -4.26
N ALA A 154 -37.18 21.47 -5.17
CA ALA A 154 -37.62 22.86 -5.01
C ALA A 154 -39.00 23.20 -5.60
N GLU A 155 -39.56 22.35 -6.47
CA GLU A 155 -40.97 22.47 -6.92
C GLU A 155 -41.94 22.50 -5.74
N GLN A 156 -41.66 21.78 -4.64
CA GLN A 156 -42.51 21.77 -3.44
C GLN A 156 -42.42 23.07 -2.62
N VAL A 157 -41.35 23.85 -2.75
CA VAL A 157 -41.13 25.06 -1.95
C VAL A 157 -41.72 26.30 -2.64
N GLY A 158 -41.73 26.34 -3.98
CA GLY A 158 -42.30 27.43 -4.78
C GLY A 158 -43.82 27.55 -4.66
N THR A 159 -44.54 26.41 -4.57
CA THR A 159 -45.99 26.39 -4.36
C THR A 159 -46.39 26.96 -2.99
N SER A 160 -45.53 26.80 -1.98
CA SER A 160 -45.79 27.30 -0.61
C SER A 160 -45.63 28.82 -0.49
N MET A 161 -44.69 29.42 -1.23
CA MET A 161 -44.44 30.88 -1.17
C MET A 161 -45.41 31.72 -2.01
N SER A 162 -46.06 31.14 -3.01
CA SER A 162 -47.06 31.84 -3.85
C SER A 162 -48.44 31.94 -3.17
N ALA A 163 -48.69 31.16 -2.11
CA ALA A 163 -49.96 31.16 -1.36
C ALA A 163 -50.05 32.26 -0.28
N LEU A 164 -49.01 33.09 -0.11
CA LEU A 164 -48.91 34.13 0.93
C LEU A 164 -48.95 35.57 0.36
N SER A 165 -49.48 35.76 -0.85
CA SER A 165 -49.76 37.09 -1.41
C SER A 165 -51.17 37.15 -1.99
N ILE A 166 -52.15 37.31 -1.10
CA ILE A 166 -53.44 37.94 -1.35
C ILE A 166 -53.59 39.06 -0.32
#